data_AF-A0A7I7NHS0-F1
#
_entry.id   AF-A0A7I7NHS0-F1
#
_cell.length_a   1.000
_cell.length_b   1.000
_cell.length_c   1.000
_cell.angle_alpha   90.00
_cell.angle_beta   90.00
_cell.angle_gamma   90.00
#
_symmetry.space_group_name_H-M   'P 1'
#
loop_
_entity.id
_entity.type
_entity.pdbx_description
1 polymer ?
#
loop_
_entity_poly.entity_id
_entity_poly.type
_entity_poly.pdbx_seq_one_letter_code
_entity_poly.pdbx_strand_id
1 'polypeptide(L)'
;MVSVAAANPATAPLRTSAQLLAAYDDHVDALTVAKGVQFERRRAARRFLQQHPDPAVWMRRPTPARLTDLHRLKAWPFLSWCFVHRHLVPDVELLLAKPGGCGLPVEWAAHEPDNLAAVAEAAAVLGWSSNWQRQVGLLAASTICLHVGKPVRQLTEDDFAAVLGQLDGSAVLSASARHHARTRLFGLQQACYQLGSLTTPPRQSGPVAVGPLAHAAGVRQPLIRTEVVRYVQTITTTLRPYTVAGRTKALRVFFDHLADQHPEVTRLEQIERTRHIEPYLAWARTRPWRGKNRERRTVGVVVFHQDVVDLRCFFEDIAGWGWPRRRRGGCCSTPTSHAPRRAAPSADPRRRPGTDGCRRQPR
;
A
#
# COMPACT_ATOMS: atom_id res chain seq x y z
N MET A 1 32.33 25.62 -13.53
CA MET A 1 31.27 26.37 -12.81
C MET A 1 29.95 25.66 -13.05
N VAL A 2 29.41 24.99 -12.04
CA VAL A 2 28.08 24.35 -12.10
C VAL A 2 27.13 25.23 -11.30
N SER A 3 26.00 25.62 -11.91
CA SER A 3 25.02 26.47 -11.26
C SER A 3 24.37 25.75 -10.09
N VAL A 4 24.65 26.20 -8.87
CA VAL A 4 23.94 25.74 -7.67
C VAL A 4 22.52 26.28 -7.77
N ALA A 5 21.56 25.40 -8.11
CA ALA A 5 20.15 25.74 -8.04
C ALA A 5 19.83 26.17 -6.60
N ALA A 6 19.41 27.41 -6.43
CA ALA A 6 19.23 28.01 -5.11
C ALA A 6 18.18 27.24 -4.32
N ALA A 7 18.59 26.67 -3.19
CA ALA A 7 17.64 26.33 -2.13
C ALA A 7 16.91 27.62 -1.75
N ASN A 8 15.58 27.59 -1.77
CA ASN A 8 14.76 28.74 -1.43
C ASN A 8 15.15 29.20 -0.01
N PRO A 9 15.60 30.46 0.20
CA PRO A 9 16.24 30.86 1.45
C PRO A 9 15.28 30.66 2.60
N ALA A 10 15.75 29.93 3.63
CA ALA A 10 14.94 29.53 4.76
C ALA A 10 14.27 30.75 5.41
N THR A 11 12.93 30.76 5.45
CA THR A 11 12.18 31.70 6.28
C THR A 11 12.63 31.48 7.72
N ALA A 12 13.38 32.44 8.26
CA ALA A 12 13.92 32.32 9.61
C ALA A 12 12.76 32.01 10.59
N PRO A 13 12.90 31.04 11.50
CA PRO A 13 11.79 30.62 12.35
C PRO A 13 11.32 31.81 13.20
N LEU A 14 10.07 32.21 12.97
CA LEU A 14 9.41 33.32 13.66
C LEU A 14 9.29 32.97 15.15
N ARG A 15 9.76 33.87 16.02
CA ARG A 15 10.02 33.54 17.43
C ARG A 15 8.94 34.02 18.38
N THR A 16 8.07 34.94 17.97
CA THR A 16 6.98 35.46 18.81
C THR A 16 5.61 35.09 18.26
N SER A 17 4.65 34.95 19.16
CA SER A 17 3.24 34.68 18.81
C SER A 17 2.66 35.78 17.92
N ALA A 18 3.07 37.03 18.10
CA ALA A 18 2.66 38.15 17.26
C ALA A 18 3.19 38.03 15.81
N GLN A 19 4.46 37.66 15.63
CA GLN A 19 5.04 37.41 14.30
C GLN A 19 4.34 36.25 13.59
N LEU A 20 4.11 35.14 14.31
CA LEU A 20 3.40 33.97 13.79
C LEU A 20 1.96 34.29 13.40
N LEU A 21 1.26 35.14 14.15
CA LEU A 21 -0.10 35.58 13.80
C LEU A 21 -0.13 36.45 12.55
N ALA A 22 0.77 37.43 12.44
CA ALA A 22 0.83 38.31 11.26
C ALA A 22 1.09 37.50 9.98
N ALA A 23 2.14 36.68 9.96
CA ALA A 23 2.48 35.85 8.81
C ALA A 23 1.42 34.79 8.49
N TYR A 24 0.69 34.28 9.49
CA TYR A 24 -0.45 33.39 9.24
C TYR A 24 -1.69 34.13 8.74
N ASP A 25 -1.94 35.36 9.20
CA ASP A 25 -3.02 36.21 8.69
C ASP A 25 -2.80 36.50 7.19
N ASP A 26 -1.57 36.85 6.78
CA ASP A 26 -1.17 37.02 5.38
C ASP A 26 -1.38 35.73 4.56
N HIS A 27 -0.91 34.59 5.08
CA HIS A 27 -1.12 33.29 4.45
C HIS A 27 -2.62 32.99 4.26
N VAL A 28 -3.46 33.29 5.25
CA VAL A 28 -4.90 33.04 5.18
C VAL A 28 -5.61 33.98 4.18
N ASP A 29 -5.12 35.20 3.93
CA ASP A 29 -5.68 36.07 2.88
C ASP A 29 -5.37 35.55 1.48
N ALA A 30 -4.20 34.94 1.28
CA ALA A 30 -3.83 34.28 0.03
C ALA A 30 -4.63 32.99 -0.27
N LEU A 31 -5.36 32.43 0.71
CA LEU A 31 -6.16 31.21 0.49
C LEU A 31 -7.46 31.49 -0.27
N THR A 32 -7.64 30.79 -1.40
CA THR A 32 -8.86 30.77 -2.22
C THR A 32 -10.00 29.95 -1.58
N VAL A 33 -10.42 30.36 -0.37
CA VAL A 33 -11.50 29.74 0.41
C VAL A 33 -12.55 30.77 0.84
N ALA A 34 -13.76 30.30 1.18
CA ALA A 34 -14.84 31.19 1.63
C ALA A 34 -14.44 32.03 2.85
N LYS A 35 -14.89 33.29 2.91
CA LYS A 35 -14.50 34.25 3.96
C LYS A 35 -14.78 33.77 5.39
N GLY A 36 -15.84 32.98 5.61
CA GLY A 36 -16.10 32.33 6.90
C GLY A 36 -15.02 31.31 7.31
N VAL A 37 -14.43 30.59 6.35
CA VAL A 37 -13.31 29.66 6.60
C VAL A 37 -12.02 30.42 6.91
N GLN A 38 -11.77 31.54 6.21
CA GLN A 38 -10.66 32.45 6.56
C GLN A 38 -10.83 32.96 8.00
N PHE A 39 -12.01 33.46 8.37
CA PHE A 39 -12.30 33.94 9.73
C PHE A 39 -12.07 32.87 10.81
N GLU A 40 -12.61 31.66 10.64
CA GLU A 40 -12.44 30.59 11.63
C GLU A 40 -10.98 30.09 11.72
N ARG A 41 -10.22 30.05 10.61
CA ARG A 41 -8.77 29.76 10.65
C ARG A 41 -8.01 30.77 11.52
N ARG A 42 -8.27 32.07 11.34
CA ARG A 42 -7.65 33.16 12.15
C ARG A 42 -8.06 33.08 13.61
N ARG A 43 -9.35 32.86 13.88
CA ARG A 43 -9.90 32.70 15.22
C ARG A 43 -9.28 31.52 15.96
N ALA A 44 -9.11 30.39 15.29
CA ALA A 44 -8.45 29.20 15.84
C ALA A 44 -6.97 29.47 16.19
N ALA A 45 -6.21 30.10 15.28
CA ALA A 45 -4.80 30.45 15.51
C ALA A 45 -4.61 31.41 16.69
N ARG A 46 -5.42 32.48 16.77
CA ARG A 46 -5.38 33.44 17.88
C ARG A 46 -5.73 32.81 19.22
N ARG A 47 -6.76 31.95 19.26
CA ARG A 47 -7.11 31.19 20.48
C ARG A 47 -6.03 30.19 20.89
N PHE A 48 -5.37 29.56 19.93
CA PHE A 48 -4.24 28.65 20.20
C PHE A 48 -3.07 29.41 20.82
N LEU A 49 -2.64 30.51 20.21
CA LEU A 49 -1.51 31.30 20.71
C LEU A 49 -1.81 32.07 22.01
N GLN A 50 -3.08 32.38 22.31
CA GLN A 50 -3.45 32.87 23.65
C GLN A 50 -3.28 31.80 24.75
N GLN A 51 -3.56 30.53 24.46
CA GLN A 51 -3.41 29.43 25.43
C GLN A 51 -1.99 28.86 25.47
N HIS A 52 -1.27 28.96 24.35
CA HIS A 52 0.08 28.44 24.16
C HIS A 52 0.95 29.50 23.45
N PRO A 53 1.40 30.56 24.17
CA PRO A 53 2.15 31.66 23.57
C PRO A 53 3.48 31.26 22.92
N ASP A 54 4.12 30.20 23.45
CA ASP A 54 5.30 29.55 22.88
C ASP A 54 4.92 28.15 22.33
N PRO A 55 4.77 28.00 21.01
CA PRO A 55 4.48 26.71 20.38
C PRO A 55 5.62 25.69 20.50
N ALA A 56 6.88 26.10 20.67
CA ALA A 56 8.02 25.19 20.84
C ALA A 56 8.08 24.60 22.26
N VAL A 57 7.63 25.35 23.28
CA VAL A 57 7.32 24.79 24.61
C VAL A 57 6.11 23.87 24.53
N TRP A 58 5.03 24.26 23.83
CA TRP A 58 3.86 23.40 23.66
C TRP A 58 4.20 22.08 22.93
N MET A 59 5.09 22.08 21.94
CA MET A 59 5.54 20.88 21.23
C MET A 59 6.20 19.83 22.14
N ARG A 60 6.73 20.23 23.30
CA ARG A 60 7.32 19.31 24.31
C ARG A 60 6.28 18.61 25.20
N ARG A 61 4.99 18.95 25.10
CA ARG A 61 3.90 18.27 25.84
C ARG A 61 3.68 16.85 25.30
N PRO A 62 3.20 15.89 26.11
CA PRO A 62 2.82 14.56 25.64
C PRO A 62 1.83 14.61 24.46
N THR A 63 2.02 13.76 23.46
CA THR A 63 1.20 13.75 22.22
C THR A 63 -0.31 13.70 22.47
N PRO A 64 -0.86 12.90 23.42
CA PRO A 64 -2.30 12.92 23.71
C PRO A 64 -2.83 14.27 24.18
N ALA A 65 -2.04 15.04 24.94
CA ALA A 65 -2.40 16.40 25.33
C ALA A 65 -2.41 17.33 24.11
N ARG A 66 -1.36 17.28 23.28
CA ARG A 66 -1.25 18.08 22.05
C ARG A 66 -2.41 17.80 21.08
N LEU A 67 -2.78 16.53 20.88
CA LEU A 67 -3.95 16.16 20.07
C LEU A 67 -5.26 16.70 20.64
N THR A 68 -5.43 16.68 21.96
CA THR A 68 -6.60 17.25 22.64
C THR A 68 -6.68 18.76 22.45
N ASP A 69 -5.56 19.47 22.65
CA ASP A 69 -5.44 20.92 22.45
C ASP A 69 -5.82 21.29 21.00
N LEU A 70 -5.23 20.62 20.00
CA LEU A 70 -5.53 20.85 18.58
C LEU A 70 -6.98 20.53 18.20
N HIS A 71 -7.56 19.46 18.75
CA HIS A 71 -8.95 19.10 18.48
C HIS A 71 -9.94 20.09 19.10
N ARG A 72 -9.68 20.57 20.33
CA ARG A 72 -10.52 21.54 21.04
C ARG A 72 -10.47 22.92 20.39
N LEU A 73 -9.29 23.35 19.96
CA LEU A 73 -9.03 24.69 19.42
C LEU A 73 -9.17 24.78 17.90
N LYS A 74 -9.35 23.63 17.22
CA LYS A 74 -9.41 23.50 15.75
C LYS A 74 -8.16 24.06 15.04
N ALA A 75 -7.03 24.03 15.73
CA ALA A 75 -5.78 24.69 15.32
C ALA A 75 -4.90 23.87 14.34
N TRP A 76 -5.37 22.71 13.86
CA TRP A 76 -4.63 21.90 12.89
C TRP A 76 -4.15 22.69 11.65
N PRO A 77 -4.97 23.52 10.96
CA PRO A 77 -4.50 24.29 9.81
C PRO A 77 -3.36 25.29 10.13
N PHE A 78 -3.35 25.84 11.34
CA PHE A 78 -2.28 26.73 11.81
C PHE A 78 -0.99 25.96 12.07
N LEU A 79 -1.06 24.82 12.76
CA LEU A 79 0.13 23.98 12.99
C LEU A 79 0.65 23.35 11.68
N SER A 80 -0.22 22.95 10.77
CA SER A 80 0.16 22.46 9.44
C SER A 80 0.99 23.50 8.69
N TRP A 81 0.52 24.75 8.66
CA TRP A 81 1.25 25.87 8.09
C TRP A 81 2.61 26.09 8.78
N CYS A 82 2.66 26.09 10.12
CA CYS A 82 3.92 26.22 10.88
C CYS A 82 4.94 25.11 10.53
N PHE A 83 4.48 23.88 10.30
CA PHE A 83 5.36 22.76 9.93
C PHE A 83 5.85 22.86 8.47
N VAL A 84 4.95 23.21 7.54
CA VAL A 84 5.28 23.37 6.12
C VAL A 84 6.26 24.53 5.90
N HIS A 85 5.99 25.69 6.50
CA HIS A 85 6.84 26.89 6.41
C HIS A 85 8.02 26.89 7.40
N ARG A 86 8.33 25.74 8.02
CA ARG A 86 9.50 25.52 8.90
C ARG A 86 9.61 26.42 10.14
N HIS A 87 8.50 27.01 10.57
CA HIS A 87 8.42 27.74 11.84
C HIS A 87 8.44 26.80 13.06
N LEU A 88 8.00 25.56 12.89
CA LEU A 88 8.09 24.49 13.88
C LEU A 88 8.55 23.19 13.23
N VAL A 89 9.31 22.38 13.98
CA VAL A 89 9.68 21.02 13.59
C VAL A 89 8.73 20.03 14.28
N PRO A 90 7.90 19.28 13.53
CA PRO A 90 7.04 18.25 14.11
C PRO A 90 7.81 16.97 14.43
N ASP A 91 7.48 16.28 15.52
CA ASP A 91 7.94 14.92 15.81
C ASP A 91 7.14 13.85 15.05
N VAL A 92 7.76 12.67 14.88
CA VAL A 92 7.19 11.53 14.16
C VAL A 92 5.89 11.02 14.82
N GLU A 93 5.79 11.08 16.15
CA GLU A 93 4.61 10.58 16.87
C GLU A 93 3.37 11.43 16.57
N LEU A 94 3.47 12.77 16.67
CA LEU A 94 2.38 13.68 16.30
C LEU A 94 2.00 13.57 14.83
N LEU A 95 2.98 13.44 13.92
CA LEU A 95 2.73 13.28 12.49
C LEU A 95 1.99 11.98 12.14
N LEU A 96 2.15 10.92 12.93
CA LEU A 96 1.48 9.64 12.69
C LEU A 96 0.17 9.49 13.48
N ALA A 97 0.03 10.19 14.61
CA ALA A 97 -1.19 10.21 15.43
C ALA A 97 -2.23 11.24 14.97
N LYS A 98 -1.88 12.14 14.02
CA LYS A 98 -2.81 13.15 13.48
C LYS A 98 -4.09 12.51 12.89
N PRO A 99 -5.27 13.11 13.11
CA PRO A 99 -6.53 12.58 12.58
C PRO A 99 -6.58 12.68 11.05
N GLY A 100 -7.40 11.82 10.43
CA GLY A 100 -7.75 11.97 9.01
C GLY A 100 -8.40 13.33 8.74
N GLY A 101 -8.15 13.90 7.56
CA GLY A 101 -8.73 15.19 7.14
C GLY A 101 -7.97 16.44 7.60
N CYS A 102 -6.86 16.32 8.33
CA CYS A 102 -6.04 17.45 8.80
C CYS A 102 -5.30 18.27 7.71
N GLY A 103 -5.44 17.94 6.42
CA GLY A 103 -4.85 18.68 5.29
C GLY A 103 -3.34 18.52 5.09
N LEU A 104 -2.55 18.41 6.17
CA LEU A 104 -1.08 18.51 6.18
C LEU A 104 -0.34 17.77 5.04
N PRO A 105 -0.61 16.49 4.72
CA PRO A 105 0.08 15.81 3.61
C PRO A 105 -0.14 16.46 2.23
N VAL A 106 -1.31 17.08 2.03
CA VAL A 106 -1.70 17.76 0.79
C VAL A 106 -1.16 19.18 0.77
N GLU A 107 -1.24 19.90 1.90
CA GLU A 107 -0.67 21.25 2.04
C GLU A 107 0.86 21.22 1.85
N TRP A 108 1.56 20.24 2.43
CA TRP A 108 2.98 20.01 2.18
C TRP A 108 3.27 19.70 0.70
N ALA A 109 2.54 18.77 0.09
CA ALA A 109 2.76 18.38 -1.31
C ALA A 109 2.49 19.52 -2.31
N ALA A 110 1.64 20.50 -1.96
CA ALA A 110 1.40 21.70 -2.76
C ALA A 110 2.52 22.74 -2.60
N HIS A 111 3.15 22.82 -1.41
CA HIS A 111 4.30 23.69 -1.14
C HIS A 111 5.61 23.14 -1.71
N GLU A 112 5.75 21.82 -1.72
CA GLU A 112 7.00 21.08 -1.97
C GLU A 112 6.82 20.05 -3.12
N PRO A 113 6.38 20.45 -4.33
CA PRO A 113 5.97 19.54 -5.40
C PRO A 113 7.11 18.65 -5.93
N ASP A 114 8.36 19.13 -5.89
CA ASP A 114 9.53 18.40 -6.38
C ASP A 114 9.78 17.10 -5.60
N ASN A 115 9.39 17.06 -4.32
CA ASN A 115 9.46 15.84 -3.51
C ASN A 115 8.47 14.78 -4.00
N LEU A 116 7.30 15.19 -4.47
CA LEU A 116 6.31 14.29 -5.09
C LEU A 116 6.74 13.86 -6.49
N ALA A 117 7.38 14.75 -7.26
CA ALA A 117 7.95 14.43 -8.57
C ALA A 117 9.08 13.39 -8.45
N ALA A 118 9.98 13.54 -7.47
CA ALA A 118 11.05 12.57 -7.20
C ALA A 118 10.49 11.18 -6.84
N VAL A 119 9.46 11.11 -5.99
CA VAL A 119 8.80 9.82 -5.69
C VAL A 119 8.07 9.26 -6.93
N ALA A 120 7.53 10.10 -7.81
CA ALA A 120 6.89 9.66 -9.05
C ALA A 120 7.88 9.06 -10.06
N GLU A 121 9.06 9.66 -10.22
CA GLU A 121 10.17 9.15 -11.05
C GLU A 121 10.57 7.74 -10.61
N ALA A 122 10.86 7.55 -9.32
CA ALA A 122 11.21 6.24 -8.78
C ALA A 122 10.05 5.23 -8.90
N ALA A 123 8.81 5.67 -8.64
CA ALA A 123 7.63 4.81 -8.74
C ALA A 123 7.40 4.26 -10.16
N ALA A 124 7.73 5.03 -11.20
CA ALA A 124 7.65 4.60 -12.59
C ALA A 124 8.64 3.46 -12.88
N VAL A 125 9.90 3.61 -12.45
CA VAL A 125 10.95 2.56 -12.63
C VAL A 125 10.64 1.31 -11.80
N LEU A 126 10.14 1.49 -10.58
CA LEU A 126 9.77 0.39 -9.68
C LEU A 126 8.41 -0.26 -10.02
N GLY A 127 7.72 0.19 -11.09
CA GLY A 127 6.46 -0.39 -11.55
C GLY A 127 5.31 -0.29 -10.54
N TRP A 128 5.30 0.75 -9.69
CA TRP A 128 4.32 0.91 -8.63
C TRP A 128 2.92 1.28 -9.15
N SER A 129 1.89 0.91 -8.38
CA SER A 129 0.53 1.41 -8.61
C SER A 129 0.39 2.87 -8.18
N SER A 130 -0.47 3.62 -8.85
CA SER A 130 -0.77 5.03 -8.53
C SER A 130 -1.24 5.25 -7.09
N ASN A 131 -1.98 4.30 -6.51
CA ASN A 131 -2.35 4.32 -5.10
C ASN A 131 -1.14 4.15 -4.17
N TRP A 132 -0.21 3.25 -4.51
CA TRP A 132 0.99 3.04 -3.70
C TRP A 132 1.95 4.23 -3.78
N GLN A 133 2.21 4.75 -4.98
CA GLN A 133 2.92 6.01 -5.19
C GLN A 133 2.32 7.15 -4.36
N ARG A 134 0.99 7.32 -4.39
CA ARG A 134 0.27 8.34 -3.59
C ARG A 134 0.49 8.14 -2.08
N GLN A 135 0.45 6.90 -1.59
CA GLN A 135 0.67 6.61 -0.17
C GLN A 135 2.12 6.85 0.27
N VAL A 136 3.10 6.47 -0.53
CA VAL A 136 4.52 6.71 -0.24
C VAL A 136 4.83 8.21 -0.31
N GLY A 137 4.45 8.87 -1.41
CA GLY A 137 4.69 10.30 -1.63
C GLY A 137 3.96 11.19 -0.63
N LEU A 138 2.65 11.05 -0.46
CA LEU A 138 1.92 11.93 0.47
C LEU A 138 2.14 11.56 1.94
N LEU A 139 2.18 10.27 2.32
CA LEU A 139 2.13 9.91 3.75
C LEU A 139 3.51 9.58 4.35
N ALA A 140 4.40 8.92 3.62
CA ALA A 140 5.76 8.67 4.12
C ALA A 140 6.67 9.88 3.87
N ALA A 141 6.74 10.40 2.64
CA ALA A 141 7.66 11.49 2.33
C ALA A 141 7.34 12.75 3.14
N SER A 142 6.06 13.15 3.25
CA SER A 142 5.70 14.28 4.12
C SER A 142 6.14 14.06 5.57
N THR A 143 6.00 12.84 6.10
CA THR A 143 6.30 12.55 7.50
C THR A 143 7.80 12.69 7.78
N ILE A 144 8.66 12.10 6.95
CA ILE A 144 10.11 12.20 7.15
C ILE A 144 10.66 13.58 6.76
N CYS A 145 10.21 14.17 5.63
CA CYS A 145 10.74 15.46 5.16
C CYS A 145 10.32 16.63 6.07
N LEU A 146 9.12 16.58 6.67
CA LEU A 146 8.70 17.57 7.67
C LEU A 146 9.51 17.42 8.97
N HIS A 147 9.75 16.19 9.45
CA HIS A 147 10.50 15.94 10.68
C HIS A 147 12.00 16.27 10.56
N VAL A 148 12.64 15.78 9.49
CA VAL A 148 14.10 15.84 9.29
C VAL A 148 14.55 17.18 8.69
N GLY A 149 13.68 17.90 7.99
CA GLY A 149 14.03 19.16 7.35
C GLY A 149 14.62 19.03 5.94
N LYS A 150 14.81 17.81 5.43
CA LYS A 150 15.43 17.53 4.13
C LYS A 150 14.38 17.15 3.07
N PRO A 151 14.62 17.46 1.77
CA PRO A 151 13.86 16.90 0.65
C PRO A 151 14.22 15.44 0.39
N VAL A 152 13.35 14.72 -0.35
CA VAL A 152 13.45 13.28 -0.67
C VAL A 152 14.81 12.88 -1.24
N ARG A 153 15.40 13.70 -2.11
CA ARG A 153 16.70 13.41 -2.74
C ARG A 153 17.92 13.61 -1.81
N GLN A 154 17.71 14.14 -0.61
CA GLN A 154 18.74 14.38 0.40
C GLN A 154 18.54 13.54 1.67
N LEU A 155 17.54 12.64 1.69
CA LEU A 155 17.33 11.70 2.80
C LEU A 155 18.44 10.64 2.80
N THR A 156 19.06 10.43 3.96
CA THR A 156 20.13 9.45 4.18
C THR A 156 19.64 8.22 4.94
N GLU A 157 20.43 7.14 4.97
CA GLU A 157 20.14 5.94 5.75
C GLU A 157 19.91 6.26 7.25
N ASP A 158 20.68 7.19 7.82
CA ASP A 158 20.55 7.63 9.22
C ASP A 158 19.22 8.34 9.50
N ASP A 159 18.72 9.15 8.56
CA ASP A 159 17.42 9.82 8.71
C ASP A 159 16.29 8.78 8.83
N PHE A 160 16.34 7.72 8.01
CA PHE A 160 15.42 6.61 8.10
C PHE A 160 15.59 5.81 9.40
N ALA A 161 16.82 5.55 9.83
CA ALA A 161 17.11 4.83 11.07
C ALA A 161 16.56 5.59 12.30
N ALA A 162 16.77 6.91 12.37
CA ALA A 162 16.25 7.76 13.44
C ALA A 162 14.71 7.78 13.50
N VAL A 163 14.04 7.93 12.34
CA VAL A 163 12.57 7.93 12.26
C VAL A 163 11.98 6.55 12.61
N LEU A 164 12.63 5.45 12.18
CA LEU A 164 12.23 4.10 12.55
C LEU A 164 12.46 3.84 14.06
N GLY A 165 13.54 4.36 14.66
CA GLY A 165 13.77 4.30 16.10
C GLY A 165 12.66 5.00 16.91
N GLN A 166 12.26 6.22 16.52
CA GLN A 166 11.14 6.93 17.14
C GLN A 166 9.81 6.18 16.98
N LEU A 167 9.57 5.60 15.80
CA LEU A 167 8.38 4.79 15.53
C LEU A 167 8.30 3.57 16.45
N ASP A 168 9.44 3.01 16.83
CA ASP A 168 9.52 1.77 17.59
C ASP A 168 9.38 2.01 19.09
N GLY A 169 9.94 3.12 19.59
CA GLY A 169 9.77 3.61 20.97
C GLY A 169 8.42 4.29 21.27
N SER A 170 7.62 4.63 20.25
CA SER A 170 6.31 5.28 20.46
C SER A 170 5.31 4.36 21.17
N ALA A 171 4.88 4.80 22.36
CA ALA A 171 3.83 4.16 23.15
C ALA A 171 2.41 4.57 22.71
N VAL A 172 2.26 5.74 22.07
CA VAL A 172 0.95 6.27 21.64
C VAL A 172 0.44 5.58 20.37
N LEU A 173 1.36 5.12 19.49
CA LEU A 173 0.98 4.54 18.21
C LEU A 173 0.61 3.05 18.29
N SER A 174 -0.60 2.73 17.87
CA SER A 174 -1.07 1.34 17.76
C SER A 174 -0.15 0.48 16.87
N ALA A 175 -0.06 -0.82 17.16
CA ALA A 175 0.75 -1.75 16.37
C ALA A 175 0.40 -1.74 14.87
N SER A 176 -0.87 -1.51 14.52
CA SER A 176 -1.33 -1.37 13.14
C SER A 176 -0.80 -0.08 12.50
N ALA A 177 -0.91 1.06 13.19
CA ALA A 177 -0.38 2.34 12.71
C ALA A 177 1.14 2.26 12.48
N ARG A 178 1.89 1.67 13.43
CA ARG A 178 3.33 1.44 13.31
C ARG A 178 3.69 0.51 12.16
N HIS A 179 2.93 -0.57 11.94
CA HIS A 179 3.13 -1.46 10.79
C HIS A 179 2.91 -0.72 9.46
N HIS A 180 1.79 -0.01 9.31
CA HIS A 180 1.49 0.74 8.09
C HIS A 180 2.50 1.87 7.82
N ALA A 181 3.00 2.54 8.87
CA ALA A 181 4.07 3.52 8.73
C ALA A 181 5.38 2.89 8.23
N ARG A 182 5.85 1.79 8.85
CA ARG A 182 7.02 1.03 8.37
C ARG A 182 6.89 0.61 6.92
N THR A 183 5.74 0.07 6.50
CA THR A 183 5.55 -0.40 5.12
C THR A 183 5.67 0.75 4.10
N ARG A 184 5.17 1.95 4.42
CA ARG A 184 5.31 3.12 3.54
C ARG A 184 6.72 3.75 3.59
N LEU A 185 7.36 3.78 4.76
CA LEU A 185 8.75 4.22 4.90
C LEU A 185 9.71 3.31 4.12
N PHE A 186 9.49 1.99 4.16
CA PHE A 186 10.22 1.04 3.33
C PHE A 186 10.03 1.30 1.83
N GLY A 187 8.81 1.61 1.40
CA GLY A 187 8.56 2.07 0.03
C GLY A 187 9.38 3.32 -0.28
N LEU A 188 9.39 4.33 0.60
CA LEU A 188 10.18 5.53 0.40
C LEU A 188 11.70 5.25 0.35
N GLN A 189 12.23 4.32 1.17
CA GLN A 189 13.62 3.88 1.06
C GLN A 189 13.90 3.27 -0.31
N GLN A 190 12.99 2.47 -0.87
CA GLN A 190 13.17 1.93 -2.23
C GLN A 190 13.22 3.06 -3.27
N ALA A 191 12.40 4.09 -3.11
CA ALA A 191 12.45 5.27 -3.97
C ALA A 191 13.78 6.04 -3.82
N CYS A 192 14.21 6.37 -2.60
CA CYS A 192 15.46 7.09 -2.36
C CYS A 192 16.70 6.30 -2.84
N TYR A 193 16.72 4.97 -2.69
CA TYR A 193 17.74 4.11 -3.31
C TYR A 193 17.71 4.20 -4.84
N GLN A 194 16.53 4.11 -5.46
CA GLN A 194 16.40 4.17 -6.92
C GLN A 194 16.75 5.56 -7.51
N LEU A 195 16.64 6.62 -6.72
CA LEU A 195 17.09 7.98 -7.05
C LEU A 195 18.58 8.23 -6.77
N GLY A 196 19.30 7.23 -6.23
CA GLY A 196 20.72 7.32 -5.88
C GLY A 196 21.04 8.04 -4.55
N SER A 197 20.03 8.42 -3.77
CA SER A 197 20.20 9.09 -2.47
C SER A 197 20.60 8.13 -1.34
N LEU A 198 20.22 6.85 -1.45
CA LEU A 198 20.68 5.79 -0.55
C LEU A 198 21.61 4.85 -1.31
N THR A 199 22.67 4.41 -0.64
CA THR A 199 23.68 3.49 -1.18
C THR A 199 23.29 2.02 -0.98
N THR A 200 22.55 1.72 0.08
CA THR A 200 22.22 0.35 0.47
C THR A 200 20.79 -0.01 0.03
N PRO A 201 20.58 -1.10 -0.73
CA PRO A 201 19.23 -1.52 -1.13
C PRO A 201 18.42 -1.94 0.12
N PRO A 202 17.27 -1.31 0.39
CA PRO A 202 16.52 -1.56 1.62
C PRO A 202 15.94 -2.96 1.63
N ARG A 203 16.03 -3.62 2.79
CA ARG A 203 15.47 -4.96 3.02
C ARG A 203 14.35 -4.88 4.04
N GLN A 204 13.19 -5.43 3.70
CA GLN A 204 12.10 -5.59 4.66
C GLN A 204 12.47 -6.66 5.67
N SER A 205 12.38 -6.34 6.96
CA SER A 205 12.66 -7.28 8.05
C SER A 205 11.61 -8.40 8.08
N GLY A 206 11.98 -9.55 7.52
CA GLY A 206 11.15 -10.74 7.43
C GLY A 206 11.90 -11.91 6.80
N PRO A 207 11.35 -13.14 6.88
CA PRO A 207 11.91 -14.27 6.14
C PRO A 207 11.87 -13.97 4.64
N VAL A 208 12.91 -14.39 3.92
CA VAL A 208 13.01 -14.24 2.46
C VAL A 208 11.74 -14.77 1.81
N ALA A 209 11.15 -14.00 0.90
CA ALA A 209 9.91 -14.37 0.23
C ALA A 209 10.14 -15.65 -0.58
N VAL A 210 9.54 -16.76 -0.13
CA VAL A 210 9.62 -18.06 -0.80
C VAL A 210 8.94 -17.92 -2.17
N GLY A 211 9.72 -18.04 -3.23
CA GLY A 211 9.22 -17.91 -4.61
C GLY A 211 8.19 -18.98 -4.96
N PRO A 212 7.32 -18.77 -5.97
CA PRO A 212 6.30 -19.74 -6.35
C PRO A 212 6.84 -21.15 -6.60
N LEU A 213 8.00 -21.28 -7.25
CA LEU A 213 8.63 -22.58 -7.48
C LEU A 213 9.03 -23.31 -6.18
N ALA A 214 9.52 -22.59 -5.18
CA ALA A 214 9.86 -23.17 -3.89
C ALA A 214 8.61 -23.52 -3.06
N HIS A 215 7.50 -22.77 -3.23
CA HIS A 215 6.20 -23.16 -2.67
C HIS A 215 5.63 -24.41 -3.35
N ALA A 216 5.75 -24.54 -4.67
CA ALA A 216 5.36 -25.72 -5.45
C ALA A 216 6.19 -26.96 -5.08
N ALA A 217 7.50 -26.79 -4.91
CA ALA A 217 8.43 -27.84 -4.47
C ALA A 217 8.12 -28.37 -3.05
N GLY A 218 7.31 -27.66 -2.25
CA GLY A 218 6.87 -28.15 -0.95
C GLY A 218 5.89 -29.33 -1.01
N VAL A 219 5.20 -29.56 -2.14
CA VAL A 219 4.16 -30.61 -2.28
C VAL A 219 4.70 -31.98 -1.84
N ARG A 220 3.94 -32.66 -0.96
CA ARG A 220 4.42 -33.85 -0.24
C ARG A 220 4.50 -35.07 -1.16
N GLN A 221 3.48 -35.32 -1.96
CA GLN A 221 3.42 -36.44 -2.90
C GLN A 221 4.42 -36.23 -4.07
N PRO A 222 5.42 -37.11 -4.28
CA PRO A 222 6.51 -36.85 -5.22
C PRO A 222 6.10 -36.65 -6.69
N LEU A 223 5.16 -37.44 -7.21
CA LEU A 223 4.75 -37.35 -8.62
C LEU A 223 3.88 -36.11 -8.86
N ILE A 224 2.93 -35.83 -7.96
CA ILE A 224 2.15 -34.58 -7.98
C ILE A 224 3.08 -33.37 -7.87
N ARG A 225 4.09 -33.38 -6.99
CA ARG A 225 5.07 -32.29 -6.87
C ARG A 225 5.75 -31.99 -8.20
N THR A 226 6.18 -33.02 -8.94
CA THR A 226 6.83 -32.85 -10.25
C THR A 226 5.90 -32.15 -11.24
N GLU A 227 4.64 -32.56 -11.33
CA GLU A 227 3.65 -31.92 -12.22
C GLU A 227 3.28 -30.50 -11.76
N VAL A 228 3.16 -30.24 -10.45
CA VAL A 228 2.86 -28.91 -9.91
C VAL A 228 4.04 -27.94 -10.10
N VAL A 229 5.28 -28.40 -9.93
CA VAL A 229 6.47 -27.59 -10.23
C VAL A 229 6.52 -27.26 -11.72
N ARG A 230 6.33 -28.25 -12.61
CA ARG A 230 6.27 -28.03 -14.07
C ARG A 230 5.15 -27.04 -14.43
N TYR A 231 3.96 -27.21 -13.86
CA TYR A 231 2.84 -26.29 -14.06
C TYR A 231 3.17 -24.86 -13.66
N VAL A 232 3.75 -24.66 -12.47
CA VAL A 232 4.13 -23.33 -11.98
C VAL A 232 5.24 -22.72 -12.84
N GLN A 233 6.21 -23.51 -13.32
CA GLN A 233 7.19 -23.06 -14.32
C GLN A 233 6.49 -22.56 -15.60
N THR A 234 5.60 -23.36 -16.19
CA THR A 234 4.88 -22.98 -17.41
C THR A 234 4.10 -21.68 -17.26
N ILE A 235 3.30 -21.51 -16.19
CA ILE A 235 2.49 -20.29 -16.03
C ILE A 235 3.31 -19.03 -15.72
N THR A 236 4.57 -19.14 -15.25
CA THR A 236 5.44 -17.95 -15.08
C THR A 236 5.80 -17.27 -16.40
N THR A 237 5.70 -17.98 -17.53
CA THR A 237 5.98 -17.43 -18.87
C THR A 237 4.85 -16.56 -19.42
N THR A 238 3.64 -16.64 -18.85
CA THR A 238 2.42 -16.02 -19.39
C THR A 238 1.62 -15.19 -18.39
N LEU A 239 1.73 -15.47 -17.09
CA LEU A 239 0.95 -14.79 -16.04
C LEU A 239 1.80 -13.78 -15.24
N ARG A 240 1.13 -12.74 -14.73
CA ARG A 240 1.76 -11.77 -13.82
C ARG A 240 2.25 -12.47 -12.54
N PRO A 241 3.41 -12.08 -11.95
CA PRO A 241 3.96 -12.75 -10.77
C PRO A 241 2.99 -12.88 -9.58
N TYR A 242 2.12 -11.89 -9.36
CA TYR A 242 1.08 -11.93 -8.33
C TYR A 242 0.07 -13.08 -8.56
N THR A 243 -0.37 -13.27 -9.81
CA THR A 243 -1.30 -14.35 -10.19
C THR A 243 -0.66 -15.71 -10.00
N VAL A 244 0.60 -15.88 -10.42
CA VAL A 244 1.37 -17.12 -10.19
C VAL A 244 1.48 -17.43 -8.69
N ALA A 245 1.80 -16.42 -7.87
CA ALA A 245 1.92 -16.57 -6.42
C ALA A 245 0.58 -16.89 -5.73
N GLY A 246 -0.54 -16.31 -6.20
CA GLY A 246 -1.89 -16.64 -5.74
C GLY A 246 -2.22 -18.10 -6.06
N ARG A 247 -2.13 -18.48 -7.34
CA ARG A 247 -2.45 -19.84 -7.80
C ARG A 247 -1.61 -20.91 -7.12
N THR A 248 -0.30 -20.67 -6.97
CA THR A 248 0.60 -21.59 -6.25
C THR A 248 0.19 -21.80 -4.79
N LYS A 249 -0.30 -20.76 -4.10
CA LYS A 249 -0.78 -20.88 -2.72
C LYS A 249 -2.07 -21.71 -2.64
N ALA A 250 -3.00 -21.53 -3.58
CA ALA A 250 -4.20 -22.34 -3.67
C ALA A 250 -3.86 -23.83 -3.89
N LEU A 251 -2.94 -24.14 -4.81
CA LEU A 251 -2.43 -25.49 -5.03
C LEU A 251 -1.78 -26.08 -3.77
N ARG A 252 -0.96 -25.29 -3.06
CA ARG A 252 -0.34 -25.74 -1.80
C ARG A 252 -1.38 -26.06 -0.73
N VAL A 253 -2.46 -25.27 -0.63
CA VAL A 253 -3.58 -25.53 0.30
C VAL A 253 -4.27 -26.85 -0.03
N PHE A 254 -4.58 -27.08 -1.32
CA PHE A 254 -5.23 -28.30 -1.80
C PHE A 254 -4.36 -29.55 -1.61
N PHE A 255 -3.13 -29.54 -2.11
CA PHE A 255 -2.26 -30.72 -2.04
C PHE A 255 -1.76 -31.05 -0.64
N ASP A 256 -1.72 -30.06 0.27
CA ASP A 256 -1.52 -30.36 1.68
C ASP A 256 -2.71 -31.13 2.26
N HIS A 257 -3.94 -30.63 2.06
CA HIS A 257 -5.14 -31.34 2.52
C HIS A 257 -5.24 -32.75 1.91
N LEU A 258 -4.96 -32.89 0.61
CA LEU A 258 -4.90 -34.18 -0.08
C LEU A 258 -3.86 -35.10 0.56
N ALA A 259 -2.68 -34.60 0.95
CA ALA A 259 -1.66 -35.40 1.62
C ALA A 259 -2.01 -35.79 3.06
N ASP A 260 -2.79 -34.95 3.78
CA ASP A 260 -3.20 -35.21 5.15
C ASP A 260 -4.43 -36.15 5.23
N GLN A 261 -5.29 -36.19 4.21
CA GLN A 261 -6.55 -36.95 4.22
C GLN A 261 -6.58 -38.13 3.23
N HIS A 262 -5.79 -38.07 2.17
CA HIS A 262 -5.77 -39.04 1.07
C HIS A 262 -4.33 -39.37 0.62
N PRO A 263 -3.46 -39.89 1.52
CA PRO A 263 -2.07 -40.20 1.20
C PRO A 263 -1.91 -41.26 0.09
N GLU A 264 -2.94 -42.05 -0.19
CA GLU A 264 -3.02 -43.00 -1.30
C GLU A 264 -3.04 -42.33 -2.69
N VAL A 265 -3.43 -41.05 -2.76
CA VAL A 265 -3.49 -40.26 -4.00
C VAL A 265 -2.08 -39.76 -4.33
N THR A 266 -1.31 -40.62 -4.99
CA THR A 266 0.08 -40.35 -5.36
C THR A 266 0.24 -39.62 -6.69
N ARG A 267 -0.81 -39.59 -7.53
CA ARG A 267 -0.80 -38.99 -8.87
C ARG A 267 -2.05 -38.15 -9.14
N LEU A 268 -1.94 -37.23 -10.10
CA LEU A 268 -3.06 -36.35 -10.46
C LEU A 268 -4.25 -37.14 -11.02
N GLU A 269 -4.03 -38.16 -11.86
CA GLU A 269 -5.13 -38.94 -12.46
C GLU A 269 -6.01 -39.73 -11.46
N GLN A 270 -5.60 -39.82 -10.19
CA GLN A 270 -6.36 -40.44 -9.10
C GLN A 270 -7.33 -39.46 -8.39
N ILE A 271 -7.32 -38.17 -8.76
CA ILE A 271 -8.14 -37.14 -8.12
C ILE A 271 -9.58 -37.19 -8.66
N GLU A 272 -10.42 -37.95 -7.97
CA GLU A 272 -11.87 -37.99 -8.18
C GLU A 272 -12.59 -36.78 -7.53
N ARG A 273 -13.67 -36.32 -8.20
CA ARG A 273 -14.50 -35.18 -7.74
C ARG A 273 -15.13 -35.42 -6.37
N THR A 274 -15.91 -36.51 -6.25
CA THR A 274 -16.72 -36.81 -5.06
C THR A 274 -15.89 -37.18 -3.84
N ARG A 275 -14.79 -37.93 -4.05
CA ARG A 275 -13.92 -38.41 -2.97
C ARG A 275 -12.95 -37.36 -2.45
N HIS A 276 -12.47 -36.44 -3.29
CA HIS A 276 -11.37 -35.53 -2.92
C HIS A 276 -11.70 -34.04 -3.07
N ILE A 277 -12.41 -33.63 -4.14
CA ILE A 277 -12.66 -32.21 -4.41
C ILE A 277 -13.81 -31.68 -3.54
N GLU A 278 -14.92 -32.40 -3.46
CA GLU A 278 -16.09 -31.97 -2.67
C GLU A 278 -15.81 -31.90 -1.15
N PRO A 279 -15.14 -32.90 -0.52
CA PRO A 279 -14.69 -32.81 0.87
C PRO A 279 -13.68 -31.67 1.10
N TYR A 280 -12.75 -31.46 0.17
CA TYR A 280 -11.83 -30.32 0.23
C TYR A 280 -12.57 -28.99 0.24
N LEU A 281 -13.60 -28.80 -0.60
CA LEU A 281 -14.36 -27.55 -0.67
C LEU A 281 -15.11 -27.28 0.65
N ALA A 282 -15.68 -28.32 1.26
CA ALA A 282 -16.34 -28.21 2.56
C ALA A 282 -15.35 -27.81 3.67
N TRP A 283 -14.19 -28.46 3.74
CA TRP A 283 -13.12 -28.12 4.69
C TRP A 283 -12.50 -26.74 4.43
N ALA A 284 -12.23 -26.41 3.17
CA ALA A 284 -11.50 -25.20 2.80
C ALA A 284 -12.28 -23.91 3.10
N ARG A 285 -13.61 -23.99 3.26
CA ARG A 285 -14.45 -22.88 3.70
C ARG A 285 -14.27 -22.54 5.19
N THR A 286 -13.88 -23.51 6.02
CA THR A 286 -13.74 -23.36 7.48
C THR A 286 -12.28 -23.45 7.97
N ARG A 287 -11.34 -23.81 7.09
CA ARG A 287 -9.92 -23.95 7.41
C ARG A 287 -9.32 -22.72 8.13
N PRO A 288 -8.34 -22.93 9.04
CA PRO A 288 -7.58 -21.85 9.63
C PRO A 288 -6.76 -21.07 8.58
N TRP A 289 -6.47 -19.81 8.90
CA TRP A 289 -5.58 -18.98 8.09
C TRP A 289 -4.17 -19.56 8.04
N ARG A 290 -3.42 -19.38 6.94
CA ARG A 290 -2.05 -19.89 6.81
C ARG A 290 -1.01 -18.81 7.07
N GLY A 291 -0.22 -18.97 8.14
CA GLY A 291 0.87 -18.08 8.55
C GLY A 291 0.73 -17.66 10.02
N LYS A 292 1.30 -16.51 10.39
CA LYS A 292 1.33 -15.98 11.78
C LYS A 292 -0.04 -15.89 12.49
N ASN A 293 -1.16 -15.81 11.77
CA ASN A 293 -2.51 -15.71 12.37
C ASN A 293 -3.27 -17.05 12.45
N ARG A 294 -2.62 -18.20 12.19
CA ARG A 294 -3.26 -19.52 12.04
C ARG A 294 -4.14 -19.96 13.22
N GLU A 295 -3.75 -19.61 14.44
CA GLU A 295 -4.43 -20.03 15.68
C GLU A 295 -5.64 -19.16 16.03
N ARG A 296 -5.85 -18.01 15.35
CA ARG A 296 -6.82 -17.00 15.79
C ARG A 296 -7.90 -16.65 14.78
N ARG A 297 -7.80 -17.10 13.52
CA ARG A 297 -8.74 -16.74 12.44
C ARG A 297 -8.92 -17.86 11.43
N THR A 298 -10.18 -18.08 11.03
CA THR A 298 -10.55 -18.84 9.83
C THR A 298 -10.30 -18.02 8.56
N VAL A 299 -10.29 -18.67 7.40
CA VAL A 299 -10.17 -17.98 6.11
C VAL A 299 -11.41 -17.13 5.80
N GLY A 300 -11.22 -15.92 5.26
CA GLY A 300 -12.32 -15.06 4.81
C GLY A 300 -12.91 -15.53 3.49
N VAL A 301 -14.21 -15.31 3.27
CA VAL A 301 -14.96 -15.83 2.11
C VAL A 301 -14.34 -15.46 0.76
N VAL A 302 -13.79 -14.24 0.63
CA VAL A 302 -13.13 -13.76 -0.60
C VAL A 302 -11.85 -14.56 -0.91
N VAL A 303 -11.06 -14.88 0.12
CA VAL A 303 -9.83 -15.68 -0.05
C VAL A 303 -10.17 -17.11 -0.42
N PHE A 304 -11.18 -17.71 0.24
CA PHE A 304 -11.69 -19.03 -0.13
C PHE A 304 -12.20 -19.06 -1.59
N HIS A 305 -12.97 -18.06 -2.02
CA HIS A 305 -13.44 -17.96 -3.40
C HIS A 305 -12.27 -17.87 -4.39
N GLN A 306 -11.26 -17.05 -4.10
CA GLN A 306 -10.06 -16.94 -4.93
C GLN A 306 -9.28 -18.26 -5.00
N ASP A 307 -9.09 -18.96 -3.87
CA ASP A 307 -8.43 -20.28 -3.84
C ASP A 307 -9.15 -21.29 -4.75
N VAL A 308 -10.49 -21.29 -4.75
CA VAL A 308 -11.31 -22.19 -5.58
C VAL A 308 -11.22 -21.83 -7.07
N VAL A 309 -11.24 -20.53 -7.42
CA VAL A 309 -11.05 -20.07 -8.80
C VAL A 309 -9.66 -20.46 -9.33
N ASP A 310 -8.61 -20.25 -8.54
CA ASP A 310 -7.24 -20.59 -8.91
C ASP A 310 -7.02 -22.10 -9.05
N LEU A 311 -7.61 -22.91 -8.16
CA LEU A 311 -7.58 -24.38 -8.25
C LEU A 311 -8.34 -24.89 -9.48
N ARG A 312 -9.49 -24.28 -9.80
CA ARG A 312 -10.26 -24.58 -11.01
C ARG A 312 -9.44 -24.31 -12.27
N CYS A 313 -8.79 -23.14 -12.37
CA CYS A 313 -7.95 -22.82 -13.52
C CYS A 313 -6.81 -23.83 -13.70
N PHE A 314 -6.17 -24.29 -12.61
CA PHE A 314 -5.17 -25.36 -12.71
C PHE A 314 -5.74 -26.64 -13.33
N PHE A 315 -6.90 -27.12 -12.86
CA PHE A 315 -7.52 -28.33 -13.41
C PHE A 315 -7.95 -28.16 -14.88
N GLU A 316 -8.45 -26.98 -15.26
CA GLU A 316 -8.78 -26.65 -16.65
C GLU A 316 -7.51 -26.60 -17.54
N ASP A 317 -6.43 -25.97 -17.07
CA ASP A 317 -5.15 -25.89 -17.79
C ASP A 317 -4.55 -27.29 -18.02
N ILE A 318 -4.41 -28.13 -16.98
CA ILE A 318 -3.81 -29.47 -17.14
C ILE A 318 -4.70 -30.43 -17.94
N ALA A 319 -6.03 -30.25 -17.92
CA ALA A 319 -6.93 -31.00 -18.79
C ALA A 319 -6.74 -30.58 -20.26
N GLY A 320 -6.65 -29.28 -20.52
CA GLY A 320 -6.43 -28.72 -21.87
C GLY A 320 -5.04 -29.03 -22.45
N TRP A 321 -4.00 -29.10 -21.62
CA TRP A 321 -2.63 -29.43 -22.04
C TRP A 321 -2.35 -30.93 -22.17
N GLY A 322 -3.33 -31.79 -21.88
CA GLY A 322 -3.21 -33.24 -22.02
C GLY A 322 -2.61 -33.94 -20.80
N TRP A 323 -3.36 -33.90 -19.69
CA TRP A 323 -3.15 -34.66 -18.44
C TRP A 323 -2.38 -35.98 -18.64
N PRO A 324 -1.34 -36.28 -17.82
CA PRO A 324 -0.48 -37.45 -17.99
C PRO A 324 -1.24 -38.76 -18.26
N ARG A 325 -1.28 -39.15 -19.54
CA ARG A 325 -1.80 -40.43 -20.07
C ARG A 325 -3.19 -40.84 -19.58
N ARG A 326 -4.23 -40.12 -20.02
CA ARG A 326 -5.57 -40.71 -20.18
C ARG A 326 -5.46 -41.99 -21.03
N ARG A 327 -5.74 -43.16 -20.44
CA ARG A 327 -5.84 -44.42 -21.20
C ARG A 327 -6.91 -44.24 -22.29
N ARG A 328 -6.55 -44.50 -23.55
CA ARG A 328 -7.54 -44.61 -24.63
C ARG A 328 -8.31 -45.93 -24.42
N GLY A 329 -9.62 -45.83 -24.23
CA GLY A 329 -10.51 -46.97 -24.03
C GLY A 329 -11.90 -46.48 -23.60
N GLY A 330 -12.84 -46.42 -24.55
CA GLY A 330 -14.17 -45.81 -24.39
C GLY A 330 -14.39 -44.67 -25.39
N CYS A 331 -15.24 -44.91 -26.39
CA CYS A 331 -15.43 -44.06 -27.57
C CYS A 331 -16.47 -42.94 -27.36
N CYS A 332 -16.38 -41.90 -28.21
CA CYS A 332 -17.36 -40.82 -28.44
C CYS A 332 -17.63 -39.89 -27.23
N SER A 333 -17.86 -38.58 -27.34
CA SER A 333 -17.63 -37.53 -28.35
C SER A 333 -17.67 -36.17 -27.59
N THR A 334 -17.43 -34.95 -28.08
CA THR A 334 -17.15 -34.32 -29.38
C THR A 334 -16.20 -33.12 -29.08
N PRO A 335 -15.27 -32.64 -29.94
CA PRO A 335 -14.37 -31.55 -29.55
C PRO A 335 -15.08 -30.19 -29.53
N THR A 336 -15.46 -29.69 -28.35
CA THR A 336 -15.89 -28.30 -28.17
C THR A 336 -14.68 -27.38 -28.30
N SER A 337 -14.60 -26.67 -29.43
CA SER A 337 -13.54 -25.73 -29.75
C SER A 337 -13.60 -24.47 -28.87
N HIS A 338 -12.92 -24.50 -27.73
CA HIS A 338 -12.50 -23.26 -27.06
C HIS A 338 -11.11 -22.86 -27.57
N ALA A 339 -11.11 -22.09 -28.67
CA ALA A 339 -9.96 -21.31 -29.07
C ALA A 339 -9.48 -20.43 -27.89
N PRO A 340 -8.18 -20.15 -27.76
CA PRO A 340 -7.69 -19.24 -26.74
C PRO A 340 -8.41 -17.90 -26.88
N ARG A 341 -8.95 -17.36 -25.77
CA ARG A 341 -9.66 -16.08 -25.78
C ARG A 341 -8.73 -15.02 -26.38
N ARG A 342 -9.10 -14.50 -27.56
CA ARG A 342 -8.46 -13.30 -28.10
C ARG A 342 -8.47 -12.22 -27.02
N ALA A 343 -7.33 -11.55 -26.83
CA ALA A 343 -7.29 -10.33 -26.05
C ALA A 343 -8.34 -9.35 -26.62
N ALA A 344 -9.11 -8.72 -25.74
CA ALA A 344 -10.07 -7.71 -26.17
C ALA A 344 -9.30 -6.56 -26.88
N PRO A 345 -9.80 -6.03 -28.01
CA PRO A 345 -9.17 -4.89 -28.66
C PRO A 345 -9.16 -3.69 -27.71
N SER A 346 -8.06 -2.94 -27.68
CA SER A 346 -7.91 -1.79 -26.79
C SER A 346 -8.91 -0.69 -27.15
N ALA A 347 -9.76 -0.31 -26.20
CA ALA A 347 -10.59 0.88 -26.33
C ALA A 347 -9.70 2.13 -26.22
N ASP A 348 -9.60 2.88 -27.31
CA ASP A 348 -8.93 4.20 -27.36
C ASP A 348 -9.68 5.22 -26.47
N PRO A 349 -9.03 5.84 -25.48
CA PRO A 349 -9.68 6.76 -24.54
C PRO A 349 -9.87 8.18 -25.13
N ARG A 350 -10.43 8.30 -26.34
CA ARG A 350 -10.76 9.60 -26.97
C ARG A 350 -12.13 9.65 -27.68
N ARG A 351 -13.21 9.29 -26.98
CA ARG A 351 -14.58 9.74 -27.34
C ARG A 351 -15.40 10.08 -26.09
N ARG A 352 -15.64 11.38 -25.86
CA ARG A 352 -16.69 11.86 -24.95
C ARG A 352 -18.03 11.83 -25.71
N PRO A 353 -19.11 11.27 -25.15
CA PRO A 353 -20.46 11.57 -25.63
C PRO A 353 -20.86 12.97 -25.19
N GLY A 354 -21.43 13.76 -26.10
CA GLY A 354 -21.96 15.09 -25.80
C GLY A 354 -23.28 15.02 -25.03
N THR A 355 -23.55 16.07 -24.25
CA THR A 355 -24.85 16.35 -23.66
C THR A 355 -25.77 17.00 -24.68
N ASP A 356 -26.90 16.36 -24.96
CA ASP A 356 -28.19 16.94 -25.37
C ASP A 356 -29.20 15.77 -25.33
N GLY A 357 -30.46 15.90 -24.94
CA GLY A 357 -31.23 17.09 -24.60
C GLY A 357 -32.68 16.81 -24.97
N CYS A 358 -33.51 16.31 -24.05
CA CYS A 358 -34.92 15.99 -24.35
C CYS A 358 -35.87 16.50 -23.26
N ARG A 359 -36.86 17.26 -23.71
CA ARG A 359 -37.79 18.04 -22.89
C ARG A 359 -38.88 17.15 -22.28
N ARG A 360 -39.31 17.46 -21.05
CA ARG A 360 -40.61 17.04 -20.52
C ARG A 360 -41.62 18.16 -20.68
N GLN A 361 -42.77 17.85 -21.28
CA GLN A 361 -44.13 18.33 -20.95
C GLN A 361 -45.10 18.01 -22.12
N PRO A 362 -46.43 17.99 -21.93
CA PRO A 362 -47.17 17.74 -20.68
C PRO A 362 -48.33 16.74 -20.85
N ARG A 363 -48.75 16.12 -19.74
CA ARG A 363 -50.14 16.15 -19.23
C ARG A 363 -50.13 15.81 -17.75
#